data_AF-A0AAX2AG42-F1
#
_entry.id   AF-A0AAX2AG42-F1
#
_cell.length_a   1.000
_cell.length_b   1.000
_cell.length_c   1.000
_cell.angle_alpha   90.00
_cell.angle_beta   90.00
_cell.angle_gamma   90.00
#
_symmetry.space_group_name_H-M   'P 1'
#
loop_
_entity.id
_entity.type
_entity.pdbx_description
1 polymer ?
#
loop_
_entity_poly.entity_id
_entity_poly.type
_entity_poly.pdbx_seq_one_letter_code
_entity_poly.pdbx_strand_id
1 'polypeptide(L)'
;MIPEIFFSNENIIFFANYEELIKIYPSYYKLELEKKEVFLLDLKIFLDGQKDNFTKSYKTIKYLDLLLNRISLDKKDTINHTITYEIVQKKKILIQNFLDFEILYNLDKKLLSLIKMSYNRFNSKNELDKEIRTTFLKKAIEDTFNEEEITFIDVIKKFERLIQQYEIITRAYIEELNTEKVKYDYEKRIQEINEKLSSMIGDIHTKQIILPIAFVIGTAQIKDNTPGSLVFMIFLGLFVFTCLLTMYSNTQKKLVESVKNNINYWEKFYKTNLKTLYKNEIKMKISHIQDIIKKVESGMFHTLLLSWSLIIILMIYLILKYSS
;
A
#
# COMPACT_ATOMS: atom_id res chain seq x y z
N MET A 1 -13.57 -62.10 4.08
CA MET A 1 -12.13 -61.90 4.29
C MET A 1 -12.00 -60.56 5.01
N ILE A 2 -11.89 -60.62 6.34
CA ILE A 2 -11.93 -59.47 7.25
C ILE A 2 -10.47 -59.03 7.45
N PRO A 3 -10.12 -57.73 7.31
CA PRO A 3 -8.77 -57.28 7.64
C PRO A 3 -8.66 -57.28 9.17
N GLU A 4 -7.98 -58.28 9.73
CA GLU A 4 -7.80 -58.39 11.17
C GLU A 4 -6.82 -57.30 11.63
N ILE A 5 -7.40 -56.23 12.17
CA ILE A 5 -6.74 -55.34 13.12
C ILE A 5 -6.03 -56.23 14.14
N PHE A 6 -4.70 -56.20 14.15
CA PHE A 6 -3.90 -57.20 14.86
C PHE A 6 -4.12 -57.14 16.38
N PHE A 7 -4.34 -55.93 16.92
CA PHE A 7 -4.79 -55.68 18.29
C PHE A 7 -5.41 -54.26 18.35
N SER A 8 -6.59 -54.12 18.95
CA SER A 8 -7.11 -52.81 19.36
C SER A 8 -7.34 -52.81 20.87
N ASN A 9 -6.61 -51.95 21.59
CA ASN A 9 -7.00 -51.52 22.93
C ASN A 9 -7.68 -50.14 22.78
N GLU A 10 -8.52 -49.70 23.72
CA GLU A 10 -9.41 -48.52 23.52
C GLU A 10 -8.71 -47.26 23.00
N ASN A 11 -7.39 -47.10 23.25
CA ASN A 11 -6.59 -45.97 22.82
C ASN A 11 -5.43 -46.32 21.86
N ILE A 12 -5.22 -47.60 21.49
CA ILE A 12 -4.03 -48.04 20.74
C ILE A 12 -4.43 -48.98 19.60
N ILE A 13 -4.02 -48.67 18.36
CA ILE A 13 -4.22 -49.53 17.18
C ILE A 13 -2.87 -49.93 16.57
N PHE A 14 -2.72 -51.23 16.29
CA PHE A 14 -1.58 -51.75 15.55
C PHE A 14 -1.95 -52.09 14.10
N PHE A 15 -1.09 -51.71 13.16
CA PHE A 15 -1.18 -52.08 11.75
C PHE A 15 0.00 -52.95 11.34
N ALA A 16 -0.26 -53.98 10.53
CA ALA A 16 0.77 -54.90 10.05
C ALA A 16 1.66 -54.25 8.97
N ASN A 17 1.12 -53.32 8.19
CA ASN A 17 1.86 -52.56 7.18
C ASN A 17 1.22 -51.17 6.94
N TYR A 18 1.93 -50.31 6.22
CA TYR A 18 1.48 -48.94 5.93
C TYR A 18 0.34 -48.86 4.90
N GLU A 19 0.17 -49.87 4.05
CA GLU A 19 -0.94 -49.94 3.09
C GLU A 19 -2.28 -50.11 3.82
N GLU A 20 -2.34 -50.98 4.83
CA GLU A 20 -3.50 -51.15 5.71
C GLU A 20 -3.82 -49.88 6.51
N LEU A 21 -2.77 -49.20 6.99
CA LEU A 21 -2.92 -47.92 7.68
C LEU A 21 -3.59 -46.89 6.77
N ILE A 22 -3.10 -46.69 5.55
CA ILE A 22 -3.70 -45.73 4.60
C ILE A 22 -5.10 -46.18 4.16
N LYS A 23 -5.34 -47.48 4.02
CA LYS A 23 -6.67 -47.99 3.68
C LYS A 23 -7.72 -47.68 4.77
N ILE A 24 -7.33 -47.76 6.04
CA ILE A 24 -8.23 -47.50 7.18
C ILE A 24 -8.29 -46.01 7.53
N TYR A 25 -7.17 -45.31 7.36
CA TYR A 25 -6.98 -43.87 7.57
C TYR A 25 -6.44 -43.19 6.29
N PRO A 26 -7.27 -43.02 5.25
CA PRO A 26 -6.84 -42.38 3.99
C PRO A 26 -6.60 -40.88 4.13
N SER A 27 -6.97 -40.30 5.27
CA SER A 27 -6.68 -38.92 5.67
C SER A 27 -6.18 -38.86 7.11
N TYR A 28 -5.14 -38.05 7.32
CA TYR A 28 -4.54 -37.82 8.64
C TYR A 28 -5.55 -37.23 9.65
N TYR A 29 -6.54 -36.47 9.19
CA TYR A 29 -7.56 -35.86 10.06
C TYR A 29 -8.40 -36.89 10.84
N LYS A 30 -8.72 -38.02 10.21
CA LYS A 30 -9.50 -39.10 10.87
C LYS A 30 -8.70 -39.72 12.02
N LEU A 31 -7.39 -39.88 11.84
CA LEU A 31 -6.48 -40.32 12.88
C LEU A 31 -6.51 -39.38 14.10
N GLU A 32 -6.55 -38.06 13.87
CA GLU A 32 -6.61 -37.07 14.96
C GLU A 32 -7.95 -37.04 15.67
N LEU A 33 -9.05 -37.16 14.93
CA LEU A 33 -10.41 -37.20 15.49
C LEU A 33 -10.60 -38.38 16.44
N GLU A 34 -10.08 -39.55 16.07
CA GLU A 34 -10.20 -40.76 16.89
C GLU A 34 -9.28 -40.75 18.11
N LYS A 35 -8.30 -39.84 18.20
CA LYS A 35 -7.31 -39.72 19.30
C LYS A 35 -6.59 -41.02 19.64
N LYS A 36 -6.49 -41.97 18.71
CA LYS A 36 -5.84 -43.25 18.93
C LYS A 36 -4.35 -43.15 18.65
N GLU A 37 -3.54 -43.74 19.52
CA GLU A 37 -2.12 -43.95 19.27
C GLU A 37 -1.96 -45.10 18.28
N VAL A 38 -1.32 -44.82 17.15
CA VAL A 38 -1.17 -45.80 16.07
C VAL A 38 0.26 -46.26 15.97
N PHE A 39 0.44 -47.58 16.04
CA PHE A 39 1.72 -48.25 15.96
C PHE A 39 1.78 -49.14 14.72
N LEU A 40 2.93 -49.16 14.07
CA LEU A 40 3.18 -49.99 12.89
C LEU A 40 4.18 -51.09 13.21
N LEU A 41 3.75 -52.31 12.90
CA LEU A 41 4.46 -53.57 13.06
C LEU A 41 4.92 -54.09 11.69
N ASP A 42 5.48 -53.21 10.86
CA ASP A 42 6.06 -53.64 9.58
C ASP A 42 7.50 -54.13 9.79
N LEU A 43 7.65 -55.47 9.79
CA LEU A 43 8.93 -56.15 9.98
C LEU A 43 9.90 -55.99 8.79
N LYS A 44 9.42 -55.70 7.58
CA LYS A 44 10.28 -55.52 6.39
C LYS A 44 11.01 -54.18 6.43
N ILE A 45 10.37 -53.15 6.99
CA ILE A 45 10.90 -51.78 7.04
C ILE A 45 11.86 -51.58 8.22
N PHE A 46 11.78 -52.43 9.26
CA PHE A 46 12.68 -52.40 10.41
C PHE A 46 14.15 -52.63 10.03
N LEU A 47 14.40 -53.28 8.88
CA LEU A 47 15.73 -53.65 8.41
C LEU A 47 16.39 -52.58 7.53
N ASP A 48 15.64 -51.61 6.99
CA ASP A 48 16.12 -50.77 5.86
C ASP A 48 16.30 -49.27 6.17
N GLY A 49 16.11 -48.83 7.43
CA GLY A 49 16.24 -47.42 7.83
C GLY A 49 15.18 -46.47 7.24
N GLN A 50 14.23 -47.00 6.46
CA GLN A 50 13.20 -46.28 5.71
C GLN A 50 11.98 -45.88 6.54
N LYS A 51 11.84 -46.42 7.77
CA LYS A 51 10.73 -46.12 8.72
C LYS A 51 10.60 -44.62 9.03
N ASP A 52 11.73 -43.93 9.12
CA ASP A 52 11.77 -42.51 9.50
C ASP A 52 11.26 -41.59 8.40
N ASN A 53 11.51 -41.89 7.13
CA ASN A 53 11.11 -41.02 6.02
C ASN A 53 9.59 -41.04 5.81
N PHE A 54 8.98 -42.23 5.71
CA PHE A 54 7.52 -42.32 5.53
C PHE A 54 6.77 -41.66 6.70
N THR A 55 7.14 -42.01 7.93
CA THR A 55 6.49 -41.49 9.14
C THR A 55 6.60 -39.96 9.21
N LYS A 56 7.74 -39.40 8.80
CA LYS A 56 7.96 -37.96 8.73
C LYS A 56 7.15 -37.30 7.62
N SER A 57 7.08 -37.89 6.43
CA SER A 57 6.23 -37.43 5.31
C SER A 57 4.77 -37.39 5.72
N TYR A 58 4.27 -38.49 6.29
CA TYR A 58 2.90 -38.65 6.75
C TYR A 58 2.52 -37.60 7.82
N LYS A 59 3.38 -37.39 8.83
CA LYS A 59 3.18 -36.34 9.85
C LYS A 59 3.23 -34.93 9.28
N THR A 60 4.07 -34.69 8.27
CA THR A 60 4.21 -33.36 7.67
C THR A 60 3.01 -32.98 6.80
N ILE A 61 2.39 -33.97 6.16
CA ILE A 61 1.18 -33.77 5.35
C ILE A 61 -0.02 -33.28 6.15
N LYS A 62 -0.07 -33.55 7.47
CA LYS A 62 -1.01 -32.90 8.39
C LYS A 62 -1.01 -31.37 8.22
N TYR A 63 0.15 -30.74 8.00
CA TYR A 63 0.21 -29.29 7.84
C TYR A 63 -0.45 -28.80 6.56
N LEU A 64 -0.40 -29.59 5.49
CA LEU A 64 -1.13 -29.28 4.26
C LEU A 64 -2.63 -29.44 4.50
N ASP A 65 -3.04 -30.50 5.19
CA ASP A 65 -4.44 -30.72 5.56
C ASP A 65 -5.01 -29.58 6.41
N LEU A 66 -4.28 -29.15 7.44
CA LEU A 66 -4.64 -28.02 8.28
C LEU A 66 -4.69 -26.70 7.49
N LEU A 67 -3.79 -26.51 6.53
CA LEU A 67 -3.76 -25.33 5.67
C LEU A 67 -4.98 -25.29 4.74
N LEU A 68 -5.34 -26.40 4.10
CA LEU A 68 -6.53 -26.51 3.26
C LEU A 68 -7.83 -26.35 4.07
N ASN A 69 -7.89 -26.97 5.24
CA ASN A 69 -9.04 -26.84 6.15
C ASN A 69 -9.27 -25.38 6.60
N ARG A 70 -8.19 -24.61 6.77
CA ARG A 70 -8.29 -23.21 7.20
C ARG A 70 -8.88 -22.30 6.12
N ILE A 71 -8.70 -22.66 4.85
CA ILE A 71 -9.16 -21.86 3.72
C ILE A 71 -10.46 -22.40 3.11
N SER A 72 -10.88 -23.61 3.45
CA SER A 72 -12.15 -24.17 2.99
C SER A 72 -13.34 -23.45 3.60
N LEU A 73 -14.40 -23.27 2.81
CA LEU A 73 -15.70 -22.78 3.28
C LEU A 73 -16.50 -23.87 3.97
N ASP A 74 -16.42 -25.09 3.44
CA ASP A 74 -17.14 -26.25 3.94
C ASP A 74 -16.24 -27.50 3.85
N LYS A 75 -16.46 -28.43 4.76
CA LYS A 75 -15.74 -29.69 4.86
C LYS A 75 -16.75 -30.82 4.93
N LYS A 76 -16.75 -31.68 3.90
CA LYS A 76 -17.65 -32.83 3.83
C LYS A 76 -16.87 -34.13 3.93
N ASP A 77 -17.26 -34.97 4.88
CA ASP A 77 -16.83 -36.36 4.91
C ASP A 77 -17.62 -37.13 3.86
N THR A 78 -16.93 -37.88 3.02
CA THR A 78 -17.57 -38.68 1.98
C THR A 78 -17.76 -40.12 2.44
N ILE A 79 -18.58 -40.88 1.71
CA ILE A 79 -18.90 -42.29 2.00
C ILE A 79 -17.63 -43.16 2.07
N ASN A 80 -16.54 -42.76 1.40
CA ASN A 80 -15.26 -43.47 1.37
C ASN A 80 -14.24 -42.95 2.41
N HIS A 81 -14.68 -42.17 3.41
CA HIS A 81 -13.82 -41.59 4.44
C HIS A 81 -12.73 -40.64 3.90
N THR A 82 -12.92 -40.10 2.69
CA THR A 82 -12.10 -39.03 2.16
C THR A 82 -12.78 -37.69 2.45
N ILE A 83 -11.98 -36.73 2.90
CA ILE A 83 -12.48 -35.37 3.19
C ILE A 83 -12.45 -34.56 1.91
N THR A 84 -13.56 -33.95 1.54
CA THR A 84 -13.58 -32.99 0.44
C THR A 84 -13.59 -31.57 0.99
N TYR A 85 -12.58 -30.78 0.62
CA TYR A 85 -12.49 -29.36 0.93
C TYR A 85 -13.14 -28.54 -0.18
N GLU A 86 -14.12 -27.71 0.16
CA GLU A 86 -14.71 -26.76 -0.77
C GLU A 86 -14.02 -25.40 -0.65
N ILE A 87 -13.33 -24.99 -1.72
CA ILE A 87 -12.65 -23.69 -1.81
C ILE A 87 -13.37 -22.85 -2.87
N VAL A 88 -13.79 -21.65 -2.48
CA VAL A 88 -14.47 -20.72 -3.40
C VAL A 88 -13.89 -19.33 -3.26
N GLN A 89 -13.54 -18.72 -4.39
CA GLN A 89 -13.31 -17.29 -4.49
C GLN A 89 -13.96 -16.68 -5.74
N LYS A 90 -13.76 -17.26 -6.92
CA LYS A 90 -14.54 -17.04 -8.13
C LYS A 90 -15.02 -18.34 -8.75
N LYS A 91 -14.24 -19.41 -8.58
CA LYS A 91 -14.53 -20.75 -9.06
C LYS A 91 -14.62 -21.69 -7.86
N LYS A 92 -15.57 -22.61 -7.88
CA LYS A 92 -15.64 -23.68 -6.88
C LYS A 92 -14.60 -24.74 -7.23
N ILE A 93 -13.68 -25.00 -6.30
CA ILE A 93 -12.70 -26.08 -6.39
C ILE A 93 -12.93 -27.04 -5.22
N LEU A 94 -13.11 -28.31 -5.54
CA LEU A 94 -13.26 -29.41 -4.60
C LEU A 94 -11.93 -30.17 -4.52
N ILE A 95 -11.36 -30.25 -3.32
CA ILE A 95 -10.11 -30.99 -3.09
C ILE A 95 -10.42 -32.27 -2.31
N GLN A 96 -10.29 -33.41 -2.96
CA GLN A 96 -10.47 -34.72 -2.34
C GLN A 96 -9.18 -35.13 -1.60
N ASN A 97 -9.27 -35.23 -0.28
CA ASN A 97 -8.20 -35.65 0.61
C ASN A 97 -8.04 -37.17 0.63
N PHE A 98 -7.41 -37.66 -0.43
CA PHE A 98 -7.00 -39.06 -0.58
C PHE A 98 -5.47 -39.13 -0.64
N LEU A 99 -4.88 -39.95 0.23
CA LEU A 99 -3.44 -40.21 0.27
C LEU A 99 -3.11 -41.52 -0.43
N ASP A 100 -2.05 -41.50 -1.23
CA ASP A 100 -1.47 -42.67 -1.89
C ASP A 100 -0.12 -43.01 -1.26
N PHE A 101 0.08 -44.29 -0.95
CA PHE A 101 1.29 -44.84 -0.33
C PHE A 101 2.54 -44.56 -1.17
N GLU A 102 2.48 -44.79 -2.49
CA GLU A 102 3.64 -44.65 -3.36
C GLU A 102 4.15 -43.21 -3.42
N ILE A 103 3.24 -42.25 -3.31
CA ILE A 103 3.56 -40.83 -3.38
C ILE A 103 4.18 -40.39 -2.06
N LEU A 104 3.59 -40.77 -0.92
CA LEU A 104 4.12 -40.48 0.42
C LEU A 104 5.56 -40.95 0.61
N TYR A 105 5.87 -42.11 0.04
CA TYR A 105 7.19 -42.72 0.09
C TYR A 105 8.24 -41.92 -0.69
N ASN A 106 7.84 -41.33 -1.81
CA ASN A 106 8.73 -40.63 -2.74
C ASN A 106 8.78 -39.10 -2.56
N LEU A 107 8.24 -38.55 -1.47
CA LEU A 107 8.25 -37.10 -1.25
C LEU A 107 9.64 -36.56 -0.94
N ASP A 108 10.04 -35.54 -1.70
CA ASP A 108 11.26 -34.79 -1.44
C ASP A 108 11.21 -34.07 -0.09
N LYS A 109 12.30 -34.17 0.68
CA LYS A 109 12.52 -33.45 1.94
C LYS A 109 12.36 -31.93 1.79
N LYS A 110 12.72 -31.37 0.62
CA LYS A 110 12.55 -29.94 0.32
C LYS A 110 11.06 -29.54 0.23
N LEU A 111 10.24 -30.38 -0.38
CA LEU A 111 8.81 -30.15 -0.49
C LEU A 111 8.14 -30.20 0.89
N LEU A 112 8.52 -31.20 1.70
CA LEU A 112 8.04 -31.35 3.08
C LEU A 112 8.38 -30.14 3.96
N SER A 113 9.61 -29.60 3.85
CA SER A 113 9.99 -28.40 4.59
C SER A 113 9.21 -27.18 4.13
N LEU A 114 8.97 -27.03 2.81
CA LEU A 114 8.17 -25.94 2.25
C LEU A 114 6.72 -25.96 2.75
N ILE A 115 6.08 -27.13 2.80
CA ILE A 115 4.72 -27.29 3.34
C ILE A 115 4.66 -26.82 4.79
N LYS A 116 5.60 -27.29 5.63
CA LYS A 116 5.66 -26.91 7.05
C LYS A 116 5.91 -25.41 7.24
N MET A 117 6.86 -24.84 6.49
CA MET A 117 7.16 -23.39 6.54
C MET A 117 5.96 -22.56 6.10
N SER A 118 5.26 -23.00 5.05
CA SER A 118 4.05 -22.33 4.55
C SER A 118 2.98 -22.30 5.63
N TYR A 119 2.64 -23.44 6.24
CA TYR A 119 1.68 -23.50 7.34
C TYR A 119 2.01 -22.55 8.48
N ASN A 120 3.27 -22.53 8.93
CA ASN A 120 3.71 -21.61 9.99
C ASN A 120 3.56 -20.14 9.59
N ARG A 121 3.84 -19.79 8.33
CA ARG A 121 3.69 -18.43 7.79
C ARG A 121 2.22 -17.98 7.75
N PHE A 122 1.29 -18.90 7.48
CA PHE A 122 -0.14 -18.64 7.53
C PHE A 122 -0.70 -18.56 8.97
N ASN A 123 0.07 -18.97 9.98
CA ASN A 123 -0.35 -18.96 11.37
C ASN A 123 0.02 -17.67 12.14
N SER A 124 -0.15 -16.50 11.51
CA SER A 124 0.08 -15.20 12.16
C SER A 124 -1.02 -14.90 13.20
N LYS A 125 -0.75 -14.02 14.18
CA LYS A 125 -1.71 -13.68 15.26
C LYS A 125 -2.74 -12.61 14.86
N ASN A 126 -2.50 -11.85 13.80
CA ASN A 126 -3.35 -10.72 13.41
C ASN A 126 -4.50 -11.19 12.49
N GLU A 127 -5.75 -10.98 12.88
CA GLU A 127 -6.95 -11.41 12.13
C GLU A 127 -7.04 -10.79 10.73
N LEU A 128 -6.70 -9.51 10.57
CA LEU A 128 -6.81 -8.84 9.26
C LEU A 128 -5.76 -9.35 8.26
N ASP A 129 -4.56 -9.66 8.76
CA ASP A 129 -3.50 -10.30 7.97
C ASP A 129 -3.88 -11.75 7.61
N LYS A 130 -4.59 -12.48 8.49
CA LYS A 130 -5.10 -13.83 8.17
C LYS A 130 -6.13 -13.82 7.04
N GLU A 131 -7.07 -12.88 7.05
CA GLU A 131 -8.15 -12.83 6.05
C GLU A 131 -7.59 -12.51 4.65
N ILE A 132 -6.69 -11.53 4.55
CA ILE A 132 -6.00 -11.17 3.30
C ILE A 132 -5.17 -12.36 2.79
N ARG A 133 -4.37 -13.00 3.65
CA ARG A 133 -3.57 -14.17 3.26
C ARG A 133 -4.41 -15.35 2.81
N THR A 134 -5.54 -15.59 3.47
CA THR A 134 -6.50 -16.64 3.10
C THR A 134 -7.05 -16.36 1.71
N THR A 135 -7.45 -15.12 1.44
CA THR A 135 -7.93 -14.67 0.13
C THR A 135 -6.88 -14.81 -0.97
N PHE A 136 -5.61 -14.52 -0.69
CA PHE A 136 -4.54 -14.71 -1.68
C PHE A 136 -4.23 -16.17 -1.94
N LEU A 137 -4.30 -17.01 -0.91
CA LEU A 137 -4.06 -18.43 -1.03
C LEU A 137 -5.19 -19.14 -1.80
N LYS A 138 -6.44 -18.78 -1.55
CA LYS A 138 -7.60 -19.23 -2.35
C LYS A 138 -7.40 -18.89 -3.83
N LYS A 139 -7.00 -17.65 -4.12
CA LYS A 139 -6.73 -17.21 -5.49
C LYS A 139 -5.57 -17.95 -6.11
N ALA A 140 -4.49 -18.19 -5.35
CA ALA A 140 -3.35 -18.96 -5.83
C ALA A 140 -3.73 -20.41 -6.17
N ILE A 141 -4.67 -21.02 -5.43
CA ILE A 141 -5.22 -22.34 -5.77
C ILE A 141 -6.01 -22.24 -7.09
N GLU A 142 -6.90 -21.27 -7.24
CA GLU A 142 -7.64 -21.04 -8.48
C GLU A 142 -6.73 -20.79 -9.69
N ASP A 143 -5.65 -20.03 -9.52
CA ASP A 143 -4.70 -19.72 -10.60
C ASP A 143 -3.75 -20.91 -10.91
N THR A 144 -3.62 -21.88 -9.99
CA THR A 144 -2.75 -23.06 -10.16
C THR A 144 -3.49 -24.27 -10.74
N PHE A 145 -4.78 -24.41 -10.42
CA PHE A 145 -5.61 -25.55 -10.82
C PHE A 145 -6.73 -25.08 -11.74
N ASN A 146 -6.77 -25.66 -12.93
CA ASN A 146 -7.79 -25.33 -13.93
C ASN A 146 -9.04 -26.21 -13.72
N GLU A 147 -8.89 -27.35 -13.05
CA GLU A 147 -9.93 -28.34 -12.79
C GLU A 147 -10.84 -27.93 -11.62
N GLU A 148 -12.13 -28.33 -11.66
CA GLU A 148 -13.08 -28.10 -10.55
C GLU A 148 -12.94 -29.12 -9.42
N GLU A 149 -12.49 -30.33 -9.76
CA GLU A 149 -12.22 -31.39 -8.81
C GLU A 149 -10.77 -31.79 -8.94
N ILE A 150 -10.03 -31.69 -7.84
CA ILE A 150 -8.62 -32.06 -7.75
C ILE A 150 -8.39 -32.97 -6.55
N THR A 151 -7.33 -33.75 -6.60
CA THR A 151 -6.94 -34.58 -5.46
C THR A 151 -5.88 -33.87 -4.63
N PHE A 152 -5.75 -34.28 -3.38
CA PHE A 152 -4.69 -33.83 -2.48
C PHE A 152 -3.29 -34.14 -3.03
N ILE A 153 -3.17 -35.22 -3.80
CA ILE A 153 -1.97 -35.58 -4.54
C ILE A 153 -1.63 -34.51 -5.58
N ASP A 154 -2.62 -33.99 -6.30
CA ASP A 154 -2.40 -32.92 -7.28
C ASP A 154 -1.91 -31.64 -6.60
N VAL A 155 -2.45 -31.36 -5.41
CA VAL A 155 -1.99 -30.25 -4.56
C VAL A 155 -0.52 -30.43 -4.18
N ILE A 156 -0.13 -31.63 -3.73
CA ILE A 156 1.26 -31.94 -3.38
C ILE A 156 2.19 -31.77 -4.59
N LYS A 157 1.82 -32.35 -5.75
CA LYS A 157 2.63 -32.29 -6.98
C LYS A 157 2.85 -30.87 -7.48
N LYS A 158 1.85 -29.99 -7.34
CA LYS A 158 1.92 -28.58 -7.77
C LYS A 158 2.20 -27.60 -6.63
N PHE A 159 2.56 -28.08 -5.43
CA PHE A 159 2.64 -27.23 -4.24
C PHE A 159 3.67 -26.10 -4.35
N GLU A 160 4.85 -26.38 -4.93
CA GLU A 160 5.85 -25.32 -5.16
C GLU A 160 5.30 -24.20 -6.06
N ARG A 161 4.59 -24.57 -7.14
CA ARG A 161 3.95 -23.62 -8.06
C ARG A 161 2.85 -22.82 -7.36
N LEU A 162 2.03 -23.48 -6.54
CA LEU A 162 0.98 -22.83 -5.76
C LEU A 162 1.57 -21.75 -4.84
N ILE A 163 2.65 -22.06 -4.12
CA ILE A 163 3.31 -21.08 -3.24
C ILE A 163 3.93 -19.94 -4.05
N GLN A 164 4.52 -20.21 -5.22
CA GLN A 164 5.01 -19.15 -6.11
C GLN A 164 3.89 -18.21 -6.57
N GLN A 165 2.73 -18.73 -6.95
CA GLN A 165 1.57 -17.89 -7.32
C GLN A 165 1.09 -17.05 -6.14
N TYR A 166 1.00 -17.63 -4.95
CA TYR A 166 0.69 -16.90 -3.73
C TYR A 166 1.67 -15.75 -3.47
N GLU A 167 2.97 -15.97 -3.66
CA GLU A 167 3.98 -14.92 -3.48
C GLU A 167 3.87 -13.81 -4.52
N ILE A 168 3.57 -14.14 -5.78
CA ILE A 168 3.33 -13.15 -6.84
C ILE A 168 2.14 -12.25 -6.48
N ILE A 169 1.01 -12.85 -6.08
CA ILE A 169 -0.20 -12.12 -5.66
C ILE A 169 0.11 -11.21 -4.47
N THR A 170 0.85 -11.74 -3.48
CA THR A 170 1.23 -10.98 -2.28
C THR A 170 2.12 -9.79 -2.63
N ARG A 171 3.12 -9.98 -3.50
CA ARG A 171 4.01 -8.89 -3.95
C ARG A 171 3.23 -7.81 -4.69
N ALA A 172 2.34 -8.20 -5.60
CA ALA A 172 1.50 -7.27 -6.35
C ALA A 172 0.64 -6.40 -5.41
N TYR A 173 0.04 -7.00 -4.38
CA TYR A 173 -0.72 -6.26 -3.36
C TYR A 173 0.15 -5.29 -2.56
N ILE A 174 1.35 -5.70 -2.12
CA ILE A 174 2.29 -4.83 -1.40
C ILE A 174 2.73 -3.66 -2.28
N GLU A 175 3.01 -3.90 -3.57
CA GLU A 175 3.35 -2.85 -4.53
C GLU A 175 2.20 -1.87 -4.74
N GLU A 176 0.96 -2.36 -4.81
CA GLU A 176 -0.23 -1.53 -4.93
C GLU A 176 -0.45 -0.67 -3.69
N LEU A 177 -0.39 -1.26 -2.48
CA LEU A 177 -0.44 -0.52 -1.22
C LEU A 177 0.65 0.55 -1.12
N ASN A 178 1.89 0.22 -1.50
CA ASN A 178 2.98 1.18 -1.53
C ASN A 178 2.69 2.32 -2.52
N THR A 179 2.13 2.00 -3.69
CA THR A 179 1.73 3.00 -4.69
C THR A 179 0.64 3.92 -4.15
N GLU A 180 -0.38 3.38 -3.49
CA GLU A 180 -1.46 4.16 -2.85
C GLU A 180 -0.93 5.07 -1.75
N LYS A 181 -0.02 4.57 -0.91
CA LYS A 181 0.61 5.38 0.13
C LYS A 181 1.40 6.56 -0.47
N VAL A 182 2.17 6.30 -1.53
CA VAL A 182 2.90 7.36 -2.26
C VAL A 182 1.93 8.35 -2.91
N LYS A 183 0.79 7.89 -3.43
CA LYS A 183 -0.28 8.76 -3.96
C LYS A 183 -0.92 9.62 -2.87
N TYR A 184 -1.25 9.05 -1.72
CA TYR A 184 -1.81 9.79 -0.59
C TYR A 184 -0.86 10.88 -0.09
N ASP A 185 0.42 10.54 0.10
CA ASP A 185 1.45 11.50 0.49
C ASP A 185 1.61 12.63 -0.54
N TYR A 186 1.44 12.33 -1.83
CA TYR A 186 1.42 13.33 -2.89
C TYR A 186 0.24 14.29 -2.77
N GLU A 187 -0.98 13.76 -2.67
CA GLU A 187 -2.21 14.56 -2.60
C GLU A 187 -2.18 15.51 -1.40
N LYS A 188 -1.73 15.00 -0.25
CA LYS A 188 -1.54 15.81 0.97
C LYS A 188 -0.56 16.95 0.75
N ARG A 189 0.63 16.68 0.19
CA ARG A 189 1.64 17.72 -0.06
C ARG A 189 1.18 18.77 -1.06
N ILE A 190 0.46 18.36 -2.10
CA ILE A 190 -0.13 19.28 -3.09
C ILE A 190 -1.17 20.18 -2.44
N GLN A 191 -2.01 19.64 -1.56
CA GLN A 191 -2.97 20.42 -0.81
C GLN A 191 -2.29 21.46 0.09
N GLU A 192 -1.29 21.06 0.87
CA GLU A 192 -0.51 21.97 1.73
C GLU A 192 0.14 23.11 0.93
N ILE A 193 0.69 22.81 -0.26
CA ILE A 193 1.27 23.81 -1.16
C ILE A 193 0.19 24.76 -1.71
N ASN A 194 -0.96 24.23 -2.15
CA ASN A 194 -2.07 25.03 -2.67
C ASN A 194 -2.63 25.97 -1.60
N GLU A 195 -2.80 25.49 -0.37
CA GLU A 195 -3.25 26.31 0.77
C GLU A 195 -2.25 27.44 1.05
N LYS A 196 -0.95 27.13 1.09
CA LYS A 196 0.11 28.12 1.32
C LYS A 196 0.17 29.17 0.21
N LEU A 197 0.09 28.77 -1.06
CA LEU A 197 0.07 29.70 -2.20
C LEU A 197 -1.20 30.54 -2.23
N SER A 198 -2.36 29.96 -1.95
CA SER A 198 -3.64 30.69 -1.91
C SER A 198 -3.65 31.74 -0.79
N SER A 199 -3.09 31.40 0.38
CA SER A 199 -2.86 32.36 1.46
C SER A 199 -1.92 33.50 1.03
N MET A 200 -0.81 33.18 0.35
CA MET A 200 0.10 34.21 -0.18
C MET A 200 -0.59 35.13 -1.20
N ILE A 201 -1.45 34.59 -2.07
CA ILE A 201 -2.27 35.37 -3.00
C ILE A 201 -3.20 36.32 -2.24
N GLY A 202 -3.91 35.81 -1.24
CA GLY A 202 -4.81 36.62 -0.40
C GLY A 202 -4.07 37.76 0.30
N ASP A 203 -2.89 37.49 0.86
CA ASP A 203 -2.04 38.49 1.50
C ASP A 203 -1.54 39.56 0.51
N ILE A 204 -1.13 39.14 -0.69
CA ILE A 204 -0.67 40.04 -1.75
C ILE A 204 -1.81 40.94 -2.20
N HIS A 205 -3.01 40.40 -2.45
CA HIS A 205 -4.18 41.19 -2.85
C HIS A 205 -4.62 42.17 -1.75
N THR A 206 -4.61 41.73 -0.49
CA THR A 206 -4.96 42.61 0.64
C THR A 206 -3.96 43.77 0.74
N LYS A 207 -2.66 43.49 0.62
CA LYS A 207 -1.60 44.52 0.71
C LYS A 207 -1.49 45.40 -0.53
N GLN A 208 -1.87 44.90 -1.70
CA GLN A 208 -2.00 45.67 -2.94
C GLN A 208 -3.01 46.81 -2.81
N ILE A 209 -4.12 46.59 -2.10
CA ILE A 209 -5.20 47.57 -1.96
C ILE A 209 -4.84 48.67 -0.96
N ILE A 210 -4.03 48.36 0.05
CA ILE A 210 -3.66 49.32 1.10
C ILE A 210 -2.90 50.52 0.53
N LEU A 211 -2.04 50.32 -0.48
CA LEU A 211 -1.21 51.39 -0.99
C LEU A 211 -1.98 52.46 -1.80
N PRO A 212 -2.83 52.12 -2.78
CA PRO A 212 -3.71 53.10 -3.43
C PRO A 212 -4.57 53.86 -2.42
N ILE A 213 -5.08 53.18 -1.38
CA ILE A 213 -5.87 53.83 -0.31
C ILE A 213 -5.01 54.82 0.47
N ALA A 214 -3.82 54.40 0.91
CA ALA A 214 -2.89 55.26 1.64
C ALA A 214 -2.46 56.47 0.80
N PHE A 215 -2.26 56.28 -0.51
CA PHE A 215 -1.96 57.34 -1.44
C PHE A 215 -3.11 58.34 -1.56
N VAL A 216 -4.33 57.88 -1.82
CA VAL A 216 -5.53 58.74 -1.90
C VAL A 216 -5.71 59.53 -0.60
N ILE A 217 -5.63 58.87 0.56
CA ILE A 217 -5.75 59.51 1.88
C ILE A 217 -4.64 60.55 2.10
N GLY A 218 -3.40 60.22 1.75
CA GLY A 218 -2.26 61.13 1.87
C GLY A 218 -2.41 62.37 0.99
N THR A 219 -2.81 62.18 -0.27
CA THR A 219 -3.04 63.30 -1.21
C THR A 219 -4.24 64.16 -0.85
N ALA A 220 -5.33 63.57 -0.32
CA ALA A 220 -6.52 64.30 0.10
C ALA A 220 -6.27 65.28 1.26
N GLN A 221 -5.18 65.08 2.02
CA GLN A 221 -4.77 65.98 3.10
C GLN A 221 -3.98 67.20 2.60
N ILE A 222 -3.56 67.21 1.32
CA ILE A 222 -2.85 68.32 0.69
C ILE A 222 -3.88 69.32 0.14
N LYS A 223 -4.07 70.43 0.86
CA LYS A 223 -4.88 71.59 0.44
C LYS A 223 -3.96 72.69 -0.13
N ASP A 224 -4.53 73.71 -0.76
CA ASP A 224 -3.75 74.80 -1.37
C ASP A 224 -2.88 75.57 -0.37
N ASN A 225 -3.32 75.68 0.89
CA ASN A 225 -2.59 76.35 1.97
C ASN A 225 -1.79 75.38 2.86
N THR A 226 -1.62 74.12 2.46
CA THR A 226 -0.86 73.16 3.28
C THR A 226 0.64 73.54 3.28
N PRO A 227 1.27 73.68 4.46
CA PRO A 227 2.70 73.97 4.56
C PRO A 227 3.54 72.92 3.85
N GLY A 228 4.58 73.35 3.10
CA GLY A 228 5.46 72.43 2.38
C GLY A 228 6.13 71.37 3.28
N SER A 229 6.38 71.69 4.55
CA SER A 229 6.90 70.74 5.55
C SER A 229 5.94 69.58 5.84
N LEU A 230 4.63 69.85 5.93
CA LEU A 230 3.59 68.83 6.11
C LEU A 230 3.48 67.94 4.86
N VAL A 231 3.54 68.54 3.68
CA VAL A 231 3.52 67.80 2.41
C VAL A 231 4.76 66.90 2.26
N PHE A 232 5.92 67.39 2.68
CA PHE A 232 7.16 66.61 2.73
C PHE A 232 7.06 65.45 3.73
N MET A 233 6.45 65.65 4.90
CA MET A 233 6.20 64.56 5.86
C MET A 233 5.27 63.48 5.28
N ILE A 234 4.21 63.86 4.56
CA ILE A 234 3.31 62.91 3.88
C ILE A 234 4.08 62.11 2.81
N PHE A 235 4.90 62.78 1.99
CA PHE A 235 5.75 62.10 1.01
C PHE A 235 6.71 61.11 1.66
N LEU A 236 7.39 61.52 2.74
CA LEU A 236 8.33 60.66 3.45
C LEU A 236 7.64 59.43 4.07
N GLY A 237 6.43 59.59 4.60
CA GLY A 237 5.60 58.48 5.09
C GLY A 237 5.24 57.48 3.98
N LEU A 238 4.77 57.97 2.82
CA LEU A 238 4.45 57.14 1.65
C LEU A 238 5.70 56.44 1.08
N PHE A 239 6.84 57.13 1.11
CA PHE A 239 8.13 56.59 0.68
C PHE A 239 8.59 55.44 1.58
N VAL A 240 8.59 55.64 2.90
CA VAL A 240 8.94 54.58 3.87
C VAL A 240 8.01 53.38 3.71
N PHE A 241 6.70 53.62 3.56
CA PHE A 241 5.73 52.55 3.36
C PHE A 241 5.98 51.74 2.07
N THR A 242 6.37 52.40 0.98
CA THR A 242 6.72 51.73 -0.28
C THR A 242 8.03 50.97 -0.20
N CYS A 243 9.01 51.47 0.56
CA CYS A 243 10.23 50.72 0.88
C CYS A 243 9.91 49.43 1.66
N LEU A 244 9.02 49.49 2.67
CA LEU A 244 8.56 48.32 3.41
C LEU A 244 7.84 47.30 2.52
N LEU A 245 6.99 47.76 1.60
CA LEU A 245 6.35 46.89 0.60
C LEU A 245 7.37 46.23 -0.34
N THR A 246 8.43 46.95 -0.70
CA THR A 246 9.53 46.40 -1.50
C THR A 246 10.28 45.29 -0.78
N MET A 247 10.61 45.49 0.52
CA MET A 247 11.22 44.45 1.35
C MET A 247 10.30 43.23 1.53
N TYR A 248 9.00 43.46 1.74
CA TYR A 248 8.02 42.39 1.85
C TYR A 248 7.90 41.58 0.54
N SER A 249 7.82 42.27 -0.61
CA SER A 249 7.78 41.63 -1.92
C SER A 249 9.02 40.79 -2.19
N ASN A 250 10.21 41.28 -1.82
CA ASN A 250 11.44 40.48 -1.95
C ASN A 250 11.44 39.22 -1.07
N THR A 251 10.88 39.30 0.13
CA THR A 251 10.69 38.13 1.00
C THR A 251 9.73 37.12 0.37
N GLN A 252 8.61 37.59 -0.18
CA GLN A 252 7.65 36.75 -0.88
C GLN A 252 8.25 36.08 -2.13
N LYS A 253 9.12 36.76 -2.88
CA LYS A 253 9.83 36.16 -4.03
C LYS A 253 10.68 34.96 -3.61
N LYS A 254 11.44 35.08 -2.52
CA LYS A 254 12.23 33.97 -1.97
C LYS A 254 11.36 32.78 -1.54
N LEU A 255 10.18 33.06 -0.97
CA LEU A 255 9.23 32.03 -0.59
C LEU A 255 8.64 31.32 -1.82
N VAL A 256 8.24 32.06 -2.85
CA VAL A 256 7.76 31.52 -4.12
C VAL A 256 8.83 30.65 -4.80
N GLU A 257 10.08 31.10 -4.81
CA GLU A 257 11.19 30.35 -5.38
C GLU A 257 11.48 29.05 -4.60
N SER A 258 11.39 29.09 -3.27
CA SER A 258 11.45 27.88 -2.43
C SER A 258 10.31 26.90 -2.76
N VAL A 259 9.08 27.39 -2.95
CA VAL A 259 7.93 26.56 -3.33
C VAL A 259 8.15 25.95 -4.73
N LYS A 260 8.65 26.73 -5.70
CA LYS A 260 8.97 26.27 -7.06
C LYS A 260 10.02 25.16 -7.06
N ASN A 261 11.09 25.32 -6.27
CA ASN A 261 12.13 24.30 -6.12
C ASN A 261 11.58 23.01 -5.49
N ASN A 262 10.74 23.14 -4.47
CA ASN A 262 10.06 21.99 -3.87
C ASN A 262 9.17 21.26 -4.88
N ILE A 263 8.34 21.98 -5.64
CA ILE A 263 7.47 21.38 -6.66
C ILE A 263 8.29 20.63 -7.71
N ASN A 264 9.39 21.23 -8.20
CA ASN A 264 10.26 20.58 -9.18
C ASN A 264 10.91 19.31 -8.65
N TYR A 265 11.33 19.31 -7.37
CA TYR A 265 11.85 18.12 -6.70
C TYR A 265 10.77 17.03 -6.64
N TRP A 266 9.57 17.37 -6.19
CA TRP A 266 8.46 16.43 -6.09
C TRP A 266 8.04 15.90 -7.45
N GLU A 267 7.95 16.75 -8.47
CA GLU A 267 7.65 16.34 -9.84
C GLU A 267 8.59 15.23 -10.32
N LYS A 268 9.90 15.40 -10.09
CA LYS A 268 10.91 14.40 -10.46
C LYS A 268 10.76 13.11 -9.63
N PHE A 269 10.56 13.24 -8.32
CA PHE A 269 10.39 12.09 -7.42
C PHE A 269 9.18 11.24 -7.84
N TYR A 270 8.02 11.86 -8.06
CA TYR A 270 6.79 11.15 -8.39
C TYR A 270 6.78 10.59 -9.82
N LYS A 271 7.38 11.30 -10.80
CA LYS A 271 7.57 10.74 -12.15
C LYS A 271 8.44 9.48 -12.17
N THR A 272 9.34 9.34 -11.20
CA THR A 272 10.25 8.20 -11.08
C THR A 272 9.59 7.03 -10.35
N ASN A 273 8.81 7.29 -9.30
CA ASN A 273 8.32 6.27 -8.38
C ASN A 273 6.88 5.81 -8.61
N LEU A 274 6.11 6.45 -9.49
CA LEU A 274 4.71 6.10 -9.75
C LEU A 274 4.50 5.44 -11.13
N LYS A 275 3.52 4.53 -11.17
CA LYS A 275 3.01 3.89 -12.39
C LYS A 275 2.51 4.95 -13.38
N THR A 276 2.60 4.65 -14.68
CA THR A 276 2.29 5.55 -15.80
C THR A 276 0.90 6.18 -15.72
N LEU A 277 -0.11 5.44 -15.24
CA LEU A 277 -1.49 5.93 -15.08
C LEU A 277 -1.60 7.18 -14.21
N TYR A 278 -0.81 7.30 -13.14
CA TYR A 278 -0.86 8.44 -12.22
C TYR A 278 -0.02 9.63 -12.70
N LYS A 279 0.87 9.46 -13.68
CA LYS A 279 1.76 10.53 -14.15
C LYS A 279 1.00 11.70 -14.77
N ASN A 280 -0.10 11.43 -15.48
CA ASN A 280 -0.88 12.46 -16.16
C ASN A 280 -1.65 13.35 -15.18
N GLU A 281 -2.31 12.75 -14.18
CA GLU A 281 -3.04 13.49 -13.15
C GLU A 281 -2.10 14.39 -12.34
N ILE A 282 -0.92 13.87 -12.00
CA ILE A 282 0.13 14.60 -11.29
C ILE A 282 0.62 15.78 -12.12
N LYS A 283 0.88 15.56 -13.42
CA LYS A 283 1.30 16.63 -14.34
C LYS A 283 0.28 17.76 -14.42
N MET A 284 -1.02 17.44 -14.47
CA MET A 284 -2.10 18.44 -14.49
C MET A 284 -2.17 19.25 -13.18
N LYS A 285 -2.05 18.59 -12.03
CA LYS A 285 -2.03 19.28 -10.73
C LYS A 285 -0.80 20.20 -10.59
N ILE A 286 0.36 19.76 -11.07
CA ILE A 286 1.59 20.56 -11.09
C ILE A 286 1.47 21.76 -12.02
N SER A 287 0.91 21.60 -13.23
CA SER A 287 0.70 22.73 -14.13
C SER A 287 -0.22 23.78 -13.53
N HIS A 288 -1.29 23.35 -12.83
CA HIS A 288 -2.17 24.27 -12.12
C HIS A 288 -1.43 25.09 -11.04
N ILE A 289 -0.55 24.45 -10.26
CA ILE A 289 0.27 25.14 -9.27
C ILE A 289 1.25 26.11 -9.93
N GLN A 290 1.86 25.73 -11.05
CA GLN A 290 2.75 26.62 -11.80
C GLN A 290 2.00 27.85 -12.33
N ASP A 291 0.75 27.70 -12.75
CA ASP A 291 -0.08 28.83 -13.17
C ASP A 291 -0.45 29.74 -11.99
N ILE A 292 -0.71 29.18 -10.81
CA ILE A 292 -0.87 29.95 -9.56
C ILE A 292 0.39 30.75 -9.25
N ILE A 293 1.56 30.13 -9.33
CA ILE A 293 2.86 30.79 -9.09
C ILE A 293 3.06 31.96 -10.05
N LYS A 294 2.76 31.78 -11.34
CA LYS A 294 2.85 32.88 -12.33
C LYS A 294 1.92 34.04 -11.97
N LYS A 295 0.69 33.76 -11.52
CA LYS A 295 -0.26 34.80 -11.08
C LYS A 295 0.29 35.57 -9.87
N VAL A 296 0.90 34.87 -8.91
CA VAL A 296 1.56 35.48 -7.74
C VAL A 296 2.70 36.39 -8.18
N GLU A 297 3.64 35.88 -9.00
CA GLU A 297 4.79 36.64 -9.49
C GLU A 297 4.35 37.90 -10.25
N SER A 298 3.37 37.76 -11.15
CA SER A 298 2.79 38.86 -11.91
C SER A 298 2.12 39.88 -11.00
N GLY A 299 1.30 39.44 -10.04
CA GLY A 299 0.64 40.33 -9.08
C GLY A 299 1.64 41.14 -8.27
N MET A 300 2.68 40.49 -7.73
CA MET A 300 3.75 41.17 -6.99
C MET A 300 4.50 42.21 -7.83
N PHE A 301 4.77 41.90 -9.10
CA PHE A 301 5.40 42.83 -10.03
C PHE A 301 4.53 44.07 -10.26
N HIS A 302 3.25 43.89 -10.59
CA HIS A 302 2.33 45.01 -10.81
C HIS A 302 2.14 45.87 -9.56
N THR A 303 2.14 45.25 -8.37
CA THR A 303 2.06 45.98 -7.09
C THR A 303 3.22 46.93 -6.92
N LEU A 304 4.45 46.44 -7.14
CA LEU A 304 5.66 47.24 -6.99
C LEU A 304 5.74 48.33 -8.06
N LEU A 305 5.37 47.99 -9.29
CA LEU A 305 5.38 48.96 -10.38
C LEU A 305 4.40 50.10 -10.10
N LEU A 306 3.17 49.77 -9.69
CA LEU A 306 2.16 50.76 -9.33
C LEU A 306 2.61 51.57 -8.10
N SER A 307 3.20 50.94 -7.08
CA SER A 307 3.67 51.65 -5.89
C SER A 307 4.72 52.71 -6.18
N TRP A 308 5.72 52.34 -6.97
CA TRP A 308 6.80 53.26 -7.32
C TRP A 308 6.32 54.35 -8.28
N SER A 309 5.41 54.02 -9.21
CA SER A 309 4.81 55.03 -10.11
C SER A 309 4.08 56.14 -9.35
N LEU A 310 3.32 55.79 -8.29
CA LEU A 310 2.59 56.76 -7.47
C LEU A 310 3.54 57.72 -6.73
N ILE A 311 4.65 57.20 -6.19
CA ILE A 311 5.69 58.03 -5.56
C ILE A 311 6.32 58.99 -6.58
N ILE A 312 6.66 58.50 -7.77
CA ILE A 312 7.28 59.31 -8.82
C ILE A 312 6.33 60.42 -9.26
N ILE A 313 5.05 60.11 -9.47
CA ILE A 313 4.02 61.10 -9.82
C ILE A 313 3.90 62.17 -8.72
N LEU A 314 3.86 61.76 -7.45
CA LEU A 314 3.80 62.72 -6.34
C LEU A 314 5.05 63.61 -6.32
N MET A 315 6.24 63.03 -6.50
CA MET A 315 7.49 63.77 -6.53
C MET A 315 7.51 64.82 -7.64
N ILE A 316 7.07 64.46 -8.85
CA ILE A 316 6.95 65.39 -9.98
C ILE A 316 5.97 66.53 -9.65
N TYR A 317 4.82 66.21 -9.06
CA TYR A 317 3.84 67.21 -8.63
C TYR A 317 4.43 68.19 -7.61
N LEU A 318 5.17 67.70 -6.63
CA LEU A 318 5.81 68.55 -5.61
C LEU A 318 6.87 69.48 -6.21
N ILE A 319 7.69 68.96 -7.14
CA ILE A 319 8.67 69.77 -7.86
C ILE A 319 7.97 70.89 -8.62
N LEU A 320 6.91 70.58 -9.38
CA LEU A 320 6.19 71.60 -10.16
C LEU A 320 5.50 72.65 -9.29
N LYS A 321 4.91 72.26 -8.14
CA LYS A 321 4.15 73.17 -7.28
C LYS A 321 5.03 74.07 -6.42
N TYR A 322 6.18 73.60 -5.97
CA TYR A 322 7.05 74.33 -5.02
C TYR A 322 8.39 74.81 -5.63
N SER A 323 8.62 74.56 -6.93
CA SER A 323 9.71 75.18 -7.71
C SER A 323 9.28 76.46 -8.46
N SER A 324 8.00 76.78 -8.45
CA SER A 324 7.42 78.08 -8.82
C SER A 324 7.31 78.96 -7.58
#